data_AF-A0A415EP70-F1
#
_entry.id   AF-A0A415EP70-F1
#
_cell.length_a   1.000
_cell.length_b   1.000
_cell.length_c   1.000
_cell.angle_alpha   90.00
_cell.angle_beta   90.00
_cell.angle_gamma   90.00
#
_symmetry.space_group_name_H-M   'P 1'
#
loop_
_entity.id
_entity.type
_entity.pdbx_description
1 polymer ?
#
loop_
_entity_poly.entity_id
_entity_poly.type
_entity_poly.pdbx_seq_one_letter_code
_entity_poly.pdbx_strand_id
1 'polypeptide(L)'
;MRKMKTELRKFFADYESYHKVMEMAAAKYYRYGHFTGTIPLTTFTEKEQVEIADFLGVASSELLQKKKLTLKAWQKAYEESRFHQIAFEEAVELVTGQKLRTKGFEQAQKEAERKQYVDYFSECEGLEFVSPKRQLDFLRQQVTRTELDLLGRLIQALPKELTYLPVYAQQQLGNPHGLDRQMRIGKLFFTLLTDLSQLTRETNESATEYRSRIYQQQNLVVDDLMNFVTISNLVAKTKEGIDHPMWQGACEYQVIWNVPIKALLDIETVRPRQGNTVFIFENSSLYSALLTAFPTLPSICHQGQFRLAMWRILALFPETTHFFLCQ
;
A
#
# COMPACT_ATOMS: atom_id res chain seq x y z
N MET A 1 -40.89 -11.76 -30.01
CA MET A 1 -39.63 -11.05 -29.66
C MET A 1 -38.36 -11.87 -29.84
N ARG A 2 -38.18 -13.06 -29.22
CA ARG A 2 -36.89 -13.80 -29.29
C ARG A 2 -36.43 -14.15 -30.71
N LYS A 3 -37.36 -14.58 -31.58
CA LYS A 3 -37.10 -14.86 -33.00
C LYS A 3 -36.64 -13.62 -33.78
N MET A 4 -37.29 -12.47 -33.57
CA MET A 4 -36.96 -11.19 -34.20
C MET A 4 -35.55 -10.69 -33.83
N LYS A 5 -35.14 -10.84 -32.56
CA LYS A 5 -33.79 -10.48 -32.11
C LYS A 5 -32.71 -11.35 -32.77
N THR A 6 -32.97 -12.65 -32.96
CA THR A 6 -32.06 -13.55 -33.68
C THR A 6 -31.96 -13.20 -35.17
N GLU A 7 -33.09 -12.88 -35.80
CA GLU A 7 -33.13 -12.46 -37.22
C GLU A 7 -32.41 -11.12 -37.44
N LEU A 8 -32.54 -10.16 -36.52
CA LEU A 8 -31.81 -8.90 -36.55
C LEU A 8 -30.29 -9.15 -36.52
N ARG A 9 -29.81 -9.96 -35.57
CA ARG A 9 -28.38 -10.29 -35.46
C ARG A 9 -27.85 -10.94 -36.72
N LYS A 10 -28.61 -11.86 -37.34
CA LYS A 10 -28.22 -12.49 -38.61
C LYS A 10 -28.14 -11.47 -39.74
N PHE A 11 -29.21 -10.69 -39.93
CA PHE A 11 -29.26 -9.68 -41.00
C PHE A 11 -28.12 -8.67 -40.91
N PHE A 12 -27.82 -8.14 -39.72
CA PHE A 12 -26.71 -7.20 -39.54
C PHE A 12 -25.32 -7.86 -39.54
N ALA A 13 -25.23 -9.18 -39.32
CA ALA A 13 -23.97 -9.93 -39.45
C ALA A 13 -23.66 -10.30 -40.91
N ASP A 14 -24.67 -10.39 -41.77
CA ASP A 14 -24.51 -10.69 -43.20
C ASP A 14 -23.85 -9.53 -43.99
N TYR A 15 -23.83 -8.31 -43.41
CA TYR A 15 -23.25 -7.10 -44.01
C TYR A 15 -22.24 -6.44 -43.07
N GLU A 16 -20.95 -6.52 -43.42
CA GLU A 16 -19.86 -5.90 -42.65
C GLU A 16 -20.03 -4.36 -42.53
N SER A 17 -20.56 -3.73 -43.59
CA SER A 17 -20.90 -2.30 -43.62
C SER A 17 -21.87 -1.91 -42.50
N TYR A 18 -22.92 -2.71 -42.29
CA TYR A 18 -23.95 -2.42 -41.29
C TYR A 18 -23.40 -2.59 -39.88
N HIS A 19 -22.60 -3.63 -39.65
CA HIS A 19 -21.91 -3.83 -38.38
C HIS A 19 -21.00 -2.63 -38.04
N LYS A 20 -20.18 -2.17 -39.00
CA LYS A 20 -19.33 -0.98 -38.83
C LYS A 20 -20.14 0.28 -38.50
N VAL A 21 -21.28 0.50 -39.16
CA VAL A 21 -22.16 1.64 -38.82
C VAL A 21 -22.68 1.53 -37.39
N MET A 22 -23.08 0.34 -36.94
CA MET A 22 -23.58 0.10 -35.58
C MET A 22 -22.48 0.28 -34.52
N GLU A 23 -21.24 -0.13 -34.79
CA GLU A 23 -20.08 0.15 -33.93
C GLU A 23 -19.80 1.66 -33.83
N MET A 24 -19.84 2.37 -34.96
CA MET A 24 -19.65 3.81 -34.97
C MET A 24 -20.81 4.55 -34.27
N ALA A 25 -22.03 4.03 -34.37
CA ALA A 25 -23.18 4.52 -33.61
C ALA A 25 -22.97 4.34 -32.10
N ALA A 26 -22.49 3.17 -31.66
CA ALA A 26 -22.14 2.91 -30.26
C ALA A 26 -21.06 3.86 -29.75
N ALA A 27 -20.00 4.11 -30.54
CA ALA A 27 -18.94 5.05 -30.17
C ALA A 27 -19.43 6.50 -30.04
N LYS A 28 -20.35 6.93 -30.92
CA LYS A 28 -20.99 8.26 -30.81
C LYS A 28 -21.90 8.33 -29.58
N TYR A 29 -22.70 7.29 -29.32
CA TYR A 29 -23.53 7.20 -28.14
C TYR A 29 -22.69 7.28 -26.86
N TYR A 30 -21.54 6.59 -26.81
CA TYR A 30 -20.60 6.67 -25.69
C TYR A 30 -20.14 8.11 -25.42
N ARG A 31 -19.86 8.89 -26.47
CA ARG A 31 -19.35 10.25 -26.33
C ARG A 31 -20.43 11.29 -26.00
N TYR A 32 -21.62 11.17 -26.59
CA TYR A 32 -22.64 12.23 -26.56
C TYR A 32 -23.91 11.85 -25.78
N GLY A 33 -24.12 10.57 -25.45
CA GLY A 33 -25.30 10.08 -24.74
C GLY A 33 -26.56 9.91 -25.58
N HIS A 34 -26.48 10.16 -26.89
CA HIS A 34 -27.55 9.93 -27.85
C HIS A 34 -26.96 9.73 -29.25
N PHE A 35 -27.72 9.11 -30.17
CA PHE A 35 -27.28 8.88 -31.55
C PHE A 35 -27.26 10.19 -32.34
N THR A 36 -26.06 10.74 -32.55
CA THR A 36 -25.89 12.02 -33.25
C THR A 36 -24.58 12.12 -34.00
N GLY A 37 -24.53 13.10 -34.90
CA GLY A 37 -23.38 13.40 -35.73
C GLY A 37 -23.35 12.59 -37.03
N THR A 38 -22.18 12.64 -37.66
CA THR A 38 -21.96 12.08 -38.98
C THR A 38 -20.78 11.11 -38.98
N ILE A 39 -20.85 10.11 -39.85
CA ILE A 39 -19.81 9.17 -40.19
C ILE A 39 -19.30 9.51 -41.60
N PRO A 40 -18.00 9.80 -41.80
CA PRO A 40 -17.44 10.03 -43.13
C PRO A 40 -17.55 8.77 -43.99
N LEU A 41 -18.03 8.87 -45.24
CA LEU A 41 -18.16 7.68 -46.10
C LEU A 41 -16.81 7.10 -46.53
N THR A 42 -15.73 7.89 -46.43
CA THR A 42 -14.35 7.45 -46.68
C THR A 42 -13.87 6.33 -45.75
N THR A 43 -14.59 6.04 -44.66
CA THR A 43 -14.29 4.89 -43.79
C THR A 43 -14.82 3.56 -44.34
N PHE A 44 -15.62 3.60 -45.41
CA PHE A 44 -16.22 2.45 -46.06
C PHE A 44 -15.68 2.29 -47.49
N THR A 45 -15.55 1.05 -47.95
CA THR A 45 -15.26 0.70 -49.35
C THR A 45 -16.44 1.04 -50.26
N GLU A 46 -16.22 1.11 -51.58
CA GLU A 46 -17.30 1.39 -52.55
C GLU A 46 -18.46 0.38 -52.44
N LYS A 47 -18.13 -0.90 -52.23
CA LYS A 47 -19.14 -1.96 -52.01
C LYS A 47 -19.98 -1.67 -50.76
N GLU A 48 -19.33 -1.36 -49.65
CA GLU A 48 -20.01 -1.04 -48.38
C GLU A 48 -20.84 0.24 -48.47
N GLN A 49 -20.40 1.22 -49.27
CA GLN A 49 -21.16 2.46 -49.50
C GLN A 49 -22.46 2.19 -50.28
N VAL A 50 -22.44 1.26 -51.24
CA VAL A 50 -23.64 0.80 -51.95
C VAL A 50 -24.60 0.10 -50.99
N GLU A 51 -24.09 -0.83 -50.16
CA GLU A 51 -24.90 -1.51 -49.14
C GLU A 51 -25.56 -0.50 -48.17
N ILE A 52 -24.81 0.51 -47.71
CA ILE A 52 -25.34 1.57 -46.85
C ILE A 52 -26.42 2.40 -47.57
N ALA A 53 -26.24 2.71 -48.86
CA ALA A 53 -27.24 3.42 -49.66
C ALA A 53 -28.53 2.61 -49.82
N ASP A 54 -28.39 1.30 -50.07
CA ASP A 54 -29.50 0.37 -50.18
C ASP A 54 -30.30 0.30 -48.86
N PHE A 55 -29.61 0.23 -47.72
CA PHE A 55 -30.27 0.24 -46.41
C PHE A 55 -31.03 1.55 -46.14
N LEU A 56 -30.49 2.69 -46.57
CA LEU A 56 -31.12 3.99 -46.43
C LEU A 56 -32.27 4.25 -47.44
N GLY A 57 -32.42 3.40 -48.46
CA GLY A 57 -33.38 3.60 -49.53
C GLY A 57 -33.08 4.80 -50.43
N VAL A 58 -31.80 5.16 -50.60
CA VAL A 58 -31.36 6.30 -51.42
C VAL A 58 -30.45 5.84 -52.56
N ALA A 59 -30.37 6.60 -53.65
CA ALA A 59 -29.45 6.29 -54.73
C ALA A 59 -27.99 6.39 -54.25
N SER A 60 -27.15 5.42 -54.62
CA SER A 60 -25.72 5.39 -54.26
C SER A 60 -24.99 6.68 -54.68
N SER A 61 -25.34 7.24 -55.84
CA SER A 61 -24.83 8.51 -56.34
C SER A 61 -25.17 9.71 -55.43
N GLU A 62 -26.37 9.72 -54.82
CA GLU A 62 -26.80 10.77 -53.89
C GLU A 62 -26.00 10.69 -52.58
N LEU A 63 -25.80 9.48 -52.06
CA LEU A 63 -25.03 9.26 -50.83
C LEU A 63 -23.56 9.63 -51.03
N LEU A 64 -22.97 9.24 -52.16
CA LEU A 64 -21.59 9.57 -52.55
C LEU A 64 -21.36 11.08 -52.68
N GLN A 65 -22.32 11.84 -53.23
CA GLN A 65 -22.23 13.30 -53.30
C GLN A 65 -22.17 13.95 -51.90
N LYS A 66 -22.94 13.43 -50.93
CA LYS A 66 -22.96 13.94 -49.55
C LYS A 66 -21.68 13.64 -48.77
N LYS A 67 -20.89 12.63 -49.19
CA LYS A 67 -19.62 12.16 -48.58
C LYS A 67 -19.71 11.76 -47.09
N LYS A 68 -20.90 11.80 -46.48
CA LYS A 68 -21.14 11.59 -45.06
C LYS A 68 -22.48 10.90 -44.85
N LEU A 69 -22.50 9.90 -43.98
CA LEU A 69 -23.69 9.27 -43.43
C LEU A 69 -24.09 10.01 -42.13
N THR A 70 -25.36 10.39 -41.97
CA THR A 70 -25.84 10.92 -40.68
C THR A 70 -26.45 9.79 -39.85
N LEU A 71 -26.13 9.72 -38.56
CA LEU A 71 -26.70 8.69 -37.68
C LEU A 71 -28.21 8.81 -37.53
N LYS A 72 -28.76 10.03 -37.62
CA LYS A 72 -30.21 10.24 -37.64
C LYS A 72 -30.88 9.62 -38.87
N ALA A 73 -30.26 9.73 -40.06
CA ALA A 73 -30.79 9.09 -41.26
C ALA A 73 -30.73 7.56 -41.14
N TRP A 74 -29.63 7.03 -40.60
CA TRP A 74 -29.49 5.60 -40.34
C TRP A 74 -30.54 5.08 -39.35
N GLN A 75 -30.71 5.78 -38.22
CA GLN A 75 -31.70 5.46 -37.21
C GLN A 75 -33.12 5.49 -37.80
N LYS A 76 -33.44 6.52 -38.60
CA LYS A 76 -34.74 6.61 -39.27
C LYS A 76 -34.99 5.43 -40.22
N ALA A 77 -34.00 5.09 -41.06
CA ALA A 77 -34.11 3.93 -41.95
C ALA A 77 -34.29 2.61 -41.18
N TYR A 78 -33.62 2.48 -40.01
CA TYR A 78 -33.82 1.35 -39.11
C TYR A 78 -35.25 1.31 -38.53
N GLU A 79 -35.77 2.45 -38.07
CA GLU A 79 -37.12 2.58 -37.51
C GLU A 79 -38.23 2.33 -38.54
N GLU A 80 -37.95 2.54 -39.83
CA GLU A 80 -38.85 2.22 -40.94
C GLU A 80 -38.70 0.77 -41.44
N SER A 81 -37.70 0.04 -40.94
CA SER A 81 -37.44 -1.35 -41.33
C SER A 81 -38.36 -2.36 -40.63
N ARG A 82 -38.32 -3.62 -41.08
CA ARG A 82 -39.00 -4.75 -40.41
C ARG A 82 -38.59 -4.95 -38.94
N PHE A 83 -37.51 -4.32 -38.49
CA PHE A 83 -36.97 -4.46 -37.14
C PHE A 83 -37.45 -3.38 -36.16
N HIS A 84 -38.32 -2.46 -36.58
CA HIS A 84 -38.81 -1.32 -35.79
C HIS A 84 -39.37 -1.66 -34.38
N GLN A 85 -39.76 -2.91 -34.15
CA GLN A 85 -40.26 -3.39 -32.85
C GLN A 85 -39.16 -3.53 -31.79
N ILE A 86 -37.88 -3.48 -32.19
CA ILE A 86 -36.73 -3.46 -31.30
C ILE A 86 -36.24 -2.01 -31.26
N ALA A 87 -36.08 -1.44 -30.06
CA ALA A 87 -35.55 -0.08 -29.93
C ALA A 87 -34.15 0.00 -30.56
N PHE A 88 -33.81 1.12 -31.19
CA PHE A 88 -32.53 1.25 -31.89
C PHE A 88 -31.32 1.08 -30.96
N GLU A 89 -31.44 1.52 -29.70
CA GLU A 89 -30.45 1.24 -28.64
C GLU A 89 -30.22 -0.27 -28.46
N GLU A 90 -31.30 -1.02 -28.28
CA GLU A 90 -31.23 -2.48 -28.12
C GLU A 90 -30.69 -3.16 -29.39
N ALA A 91 -31.00 -2.63 -30.57
CA ALA A 91 -30.46 -3.12 -31.83
C ALA A 91 -28.93 -2.96 -31.89
N VAL A 92 -28.41 -1.77 -31.53
CA VAL A 92 -26.97 -1.51 -31.48
C VAL A 92 -26.28 -2.44 -30.48
N GLU A 93 -26.86 -2.67 -29.31
CA GLU A 93 -26.31 -3.61 -28.32
C GLU A 93 -26.29 -5.05 -28.84
N LEU A 94 -27.36 -5.50 -29.50
CA LEU A 94 -27.47 -6.86 -30.04
C LEU A 94 -26.49 -7.12 -31.20
N VAL A 95 -26.27 -6.12 -32.05
CA VAL A 95 -25.35 -6.22 -33.20
C VAL A 95 -23.91 -6.17 -32.74
N THR A 96 -23.54 -5.16 -31.94
CA THR A 96 -22.15 -4.96 -31.50
C THR A 96 -21.73 -5.90 -30.37
N GLY A 97 -22.69 -6.48 -29.65
CA GLY A 97 -22.45 -7.27 -28.44
C GLY A 97 -22.02 -6.44 -27.22
N GLN A 98 -22.07 -5.11 -27.31
CA GLN A 98 -21.67 -4.18 -26.26
C GLN A 98 -22.89 -3.50 -25.65
N LYS A 99 -22.99 -3.43 -24.32
CA LYS A 99 -24.02 -2.60 -23.67
C LYS A 99 -23.70 -1.12 -23.88
N LEU A 100 -24.68 -0.35 -24.31
CA LEU A 100 -24.54 1.09 -24.49
C LEU A 100 -24.37 1.76 -23.12
N ARG A 101 -23.24 2.45 -22.96
CA ARG A 101 -22.93 3.28 -21.79
C ARG A 101 -22.45 4.63 -22.29
N THR A 102 -22.66 5.67 -21.50
CA THR A 102 -22.11 6.99 -21.80
C THR A 102 -20.81 7.18 -21.03
N LYS A 103 -19.88 7.97 -21.58
CA LYS A 103 -18.66 8.39 -20.89
C LYS A 103 -19.00 9.09 -19.57
N GLY A 104 -20.08 9.88 -19.56
CA GLY A 104 -20.61 10.51 -18.35
C GLY A 104 -21.07 9.49 -17.31
N PHE A 105 -21.75 8.41 -17.73
CA PHE A 105 -22.17 7.33 -16.83
C PHE A 105 -20.97 6.60 -16.21
N GLU A 106 -19.94 6.28 -16.99
CA GLU A 106 -18.73 5.63 -16.44
C GLU A 106 -17.94 6.53 -15.49
N GLN A 107 -17.85 7.83 -15.80
CA GLN A 107 -17.23 8.80 -14.90
C GLN A 107 -18.03 8.95 -13.62
N ALA A 108 -19.36 9.08 -13.72
CA ALA A 108 -20.24 9.15 -12.56
C ALA A 108 -20.18 7.87 -11.72
N GLN A 109 -20.07 6.70 -12.34
CA GLN A 109 -19.90 5.44 -11.63
C GLN A 109 -18.57 5.40 -10.85
N LYS A 110 -17.45 5.76 -11.49
CA LYS A 110 -16.14 5.82 -10.82
C LYS A 110 -16.12 6.86 -9.70
N GLU A 111 -16.77 8.00 -9.90
CA GLU A 111 -16.88 9.04 -8.89
C GLU A 111 -17.78 8.61 -7.73
N ALA A 112 -18.88 7.89 -8.00
CA ALA A 112 -19.73 7.30 -6.99
C ALA A 112 -18.98 6.22 -6.19
N GLU A 113 -18.24 5.32 -6.84
CA GLU A 113 -17.40 4.31 -6.18
C GLU A 113 -16.34 4.97 -5.29
N ARG A 114 -15.69 6.02 -5.80
CA ARG A 114 -14.71 6.79 -5.02
C ARG A 114 -15.37 7.44 -3.81
N LYS A 115 -16.52 8.09 -3.99
CA LYS A 115 -17.24 8.76 -2.91
C LYS A 115 -17.66 7.75 -1.84
N GLN A 116 -18.27 6.65 -2.25
CA GLN A 116 -18.66 5.55 -1.37
C GLN A 116 -17.46 5.01 -0.58
N TYR A 117 -16.29 4.87 -1.21
CA TYR A 117 -15.08 4.43 -0.53
C TYR A 117 -14.59 5.41 0.52
N VAL A 118 -14.60 6.71 0.21
CA VAL A 118 -14.24 7.78 1.16
C VAL A 118 -15.23 7.83 2.32
N ASP A 119 -16.52 7.68 2.05
CA ASP A 119 -17.57 7.62 3.07
C ASP A 119 -17.31 6.45 4.02
N TYR A 120 -17.04 5.24 3.49
CA TYR A 120 -16.65 4.09 4.32
C TYR A 120 -15.38 4.31 5.12
N PHE A 121 -14.38 4.96 4.52
CA PHE A 121 -13.14 5.27 5.22
C PHE A 121 -13.40 6.18 6.42
N SER A 122 -14.30 7.17 6.27
CA SER A 122 -14.67 8.09 7.35
C SER A 122 -15.50 7.44 8.47
N GLU A 123 -16.12 6.29 8.21
CA GLU A 123 -16.83 5.49 9.21
C GLU A 123 -15.87 4.61 10.04
N CYS A 124 -14.66 4.36 9.55
CA CYS A 124 -13.68 3.54 10.25
C CYS A 124 -12.98 4.35 11.35
N GLU A 125 -13.29 4.03 12.61
CA GLU A 125 -12.65 4.68 13.76
C GLU A 125 -11.13 4.39 13.82
N GLY A 126 -10.36 5.38 14.27
CA GLY A 126 -8.91 5.26 14.44
C GLY A 126 -8.09 5.52 13.17
N LEU A 127 -8.74 5.86 12.05
CA LEU A 127 -8.10 6.20 10.77
C LEU A 127 -8.26 7.67 10.38
N GLU A 128 -8.66 8.55 11.30
CA GLU A 128 -8.97 9.96 11.05
C GLU A 128 -7.76 10.76 10.55
N PHE A 129 -6.55 10.32 10.91
CA PHE A 129 -5.28 10.94 10.48
C PHE A 129 -4.91 10.63 9.03
N VAL A 130 -5.59 9.70 8.37
CA VAL A 130 -5.20 9.22 7.03
C VAL A 130 -5.59 10.22 5.96
N SER A 131 -4.60 10.72 5.23
CA SER A 131 -4.80 11.73 4.20
C SER A 131 -5.71 11.27 3.05
N PRO A 132 -6.45 12.18 2.38
CA PRO A 132 -7.25 11.85 1.21
C PRO A 132 -6.46 11.17 0.09
N LYS A 133 -5.18 11.55 -0.08
CA LYS A 133 -4.29 10.90 -1.05
C LYS A 133 -4.08 9.43 -0.71
N ARG A 134 -3.85 9.10 0.57
CA ARG A 134 -3.68 7.72 1.03
C ARG A 134 -4.95 6.90 0.86
N GLN A 135 -6.12 7.48 1.15
CA GLN A 135 -7.40 6.80 0.93
C GLN A 135 -7.57 6.38 -0.53
N LEU A 136 -7.19 7.24 -1.49
CA LEU A 136 -7.20 6.88 -2.92
C LEU A 136 -6.18 5.80 -3.27
N ASP A 137 -5.01 5.80 -2.65
CA ASP A 137 -4.01 4.74 -2.84
C ASP A 137 -4.51 3.39 -2.30
N PHE A 138 -5.29 3.39 -1.21
CA PHE A 138 -5.93 2.18 -0.68
C PHE A 138 -7.07 1.68 -1.57
N LEU A 139 -7.88 2.59 -2.14
CA LEU A 139 -8.86 2.25 -3.17
C LEU A 139 -8.20 1.57 -4.38
N ARG A 140 -7.07 2.11 -4.86
CA ARG A 140 -6.31 1.51 -5.98
C ARG A 140 -5.73 0.13 -5.64
N GLN A 141 -5.33 -0.06 -4.39
CA GLN A 141 -4.87 -1.35 -3.87
C GLN A 141 -6.00 -2.32 -3.53
N GLN A 142 -7.26 -1.91 -3.76
CA GLN A 142 -8.47 -2.68 -3.48
C GLN A 142 -8.54 -3.11 -2.00
N VAL A 143 -8.17 -2.21 -1.09
CA VAL A 143 -8.29 -2.47 0.35
C VAL A 143 -9.78 -2.48 0.70
N THR A 144 -10.25 -3.61 1.22
CA THR A 144 -11.66 -3.87 1.53
C THR A 144 -12.11 -3.17 2.82
N ARG A 145 -13.41 -2.99 3.00
CA ARG A 145 -13.98 -2.44 4.24
C ARG A 145 -13.55 -3.25 5.48
N THR A 146 -13.58 -4.59 5.38
CA THR A 146 -13.13 -5.47 6.46
C THR A 146 -11.65 -5.29 6.83
N GLU A 147 -10.80 -4.98 5.84
CA GLU A 147 -9.39 -4.67 6.09
C GLU A 147 -9.24 -3.30 6.75
N LEU A 148 -10.02 -2.30 6.33
CA LEU A 148 -10.02 -0.96 6.97
C LEU A 148 -10.47 -1.04 8.43
N ASP A 149 -11.58 -1.72 8.71
CA ASP A 149 -12.09 -1.91 10.08
C ASP A 149 -11.08 -2.63 10.96
N LEU A 150 -10.38 -3.63 10.41
CA LEU A 150 -9.29 -4.31 11.11
C LEU A 150 -8.12 -3.36 11.40
N LEU A 151 -7.70 -2.57 10.40
CA LEU A 151 -6.60 -1.63 10.54
C LEU A 151 -6.92 -0.52 11.55
N GLY A 152 -8.15 0.01 11.55
CA GLY A 152 -8.61 0.98 12.54
C GLY A 152 -8.51 0.43 13.96
N ARG A 153 -9.01 -0.80 14.19
CA ARG A 153 -8.87 -1.49 15.48
C ARG A 153 -7.41 -1.69 15.90
N LEU A 154 -6.53 -2.06 14.95
CA LEU A 154 -5.10 -2.19 15.25
C LEU A 154 -4.52 -0.84 15.71
N ILE A 155 -4.79 0.26 14.98
CA ILE A 155 -4.28 1.58 15.36
C ILE A 155 -4.81 2.03 16.73
N GLN A 156 -6.10 1.84 17.01
CA GLN A 156 -6.68 2.17 18.32
C GLN A 156 -6.08 1.34 19.47
N ALA A 157 -5.73 0.10 19.19
CA ALA A 157 -5.17 -0.83 20.18
C ALA A 157 -3.64 -0.76 20.28
N LEU A 158 -2.98 0.25 19.70
CA LEU A 158 -1.53 0.42 19.82
C LEU A 158 -1.08 0.42 21.29
N PRO A 159 0.02 -0.28 21.62
CA PRO A 159 0.41 -0.49 23.00
C PRO A 159 0.97 0.80 23.63
N LYS A 160 0.63 1.02 24.90
CA LYS A 160 1.18 2.13 25.70
C LYS A 160 2.57 1.85 26.24
N GLU A 161 2.90 0.57 26.39
CA GLU A 161 4.20 0.08 26.86
C GLU A 161 4.89 -0.73 25.75
N LEU A 162 6.21 -0.83 25.84
CA LEU A 162 7.01 -1.53 24.85
C LEU A 162 6.57 -3.00 24.71
N THR A 163 6.11 -3.36 23.52
CA THR A 163 5.51 -4.68 23.21
C THR A 163 6.09 -5.25 21.93
N TYR A 164 6.37 -6.56 21.93
CA TYR A 164 6.83 -7.26 20.72
C TYR A 164 5.74 -7.31 19.66
N LEU A 165 6.10 -7.05 18.40
CA LEU A 165 5.20 -7.09 17.26
C LEU A 165 4.51 -8.47 17.14
N PRO A 166 5.19 -9.62 17.31
CA PRO A 166 4.50 -10.91 17.31
C PRO A 166 3.52 -11.10 18.48
N VAL A 167 3.81 -10.55 19.66
CA VAL A 167 2.90 -10.62 20.82
C VAL A 167 1.66 -9.77 20.55
N TYR A 168 1.85 -8.54 20.07
CA TYR A 168 0.77 -7.66 19.67
C TYR A 168 -0.09 -8.28 18.54
N ALA A 169 0.54 -8.87 17.52
CA ALA A 169 -0.16 -9.56 16.43
C ALA A 169 -0.97 -10.77 16.95
N GLN A 170 -0.42 -11.55 17.88
CA GLN A 170 -1.15 -12.64 18.54
C GLN A 170 -2.37 -12.13 19.32
N GLN A 171 -2.24 -11.02 20.04
CA GLN A 171 -3.33 -10.44 20.83
C GLN A 171 -4.47 -9.89 19.94
N GLN A 172 -4.13 -9.20 18.85
CA GLN A 172 -5.11 -8.52 18.02
C GLN A 172 -5.67 -9.38 16.88
N LEU A 173 -4.87 -10.31 16.35
CA LEU A 173 -5.20 -11.11 15.16
C LEU A 173 -5.29 -12.62 15.45
N GLY A 174 -4.92 -13.08 16.64
CA GLY A 174 -4.83 -14.50 16.92
C GLY A 174 -3.65 -15.20 16.22
N ASN A 175 -2.75 -14.45 15.58
CA ASN A 175 -1.63 -14.98 14.80
C ASN A 175 -0.36 -14.13 15.01
N PRO A 176 0.73 -14.69 15.59
CA PRO A 176 1.97 -13.95 15.83
C PRO A 176 2.64 -13.40 14.57
N HIS A 177 2.39 -14.05 13.42
CA HIS A 177 2.95 -13.66 12.12
C HIS A 177 2.00 -12.78 11.30
N GLY A 178 0.82 -12.42 11.85
CA GLY A 178 -0.23 -11.71 11.11
C GLY A 178 0.18 -10.32 10.60
N LEU A 179 1.18 -9.71 11.24
CA LEU A 179 1.72 -8.38 10.89
C LEU A 179 3.11 -8.43 10.23
N ASP A 180 3.57 -9.61 9.83
CA ASP A 180 4.86 -9.78 9.16
C ASP A 180 4.92 -9.03 7.82
N ARG A 181 6.13 -8.71 7.38
CA ARG A 181 6.38 -7.91 6.16
C ARG A 181 5.79 -8.55 4.90
N GLN A 182 5.65 -9.87 4.87
CA GLN A 182 5.10 -10.61 3.73
C GLN A 182 3.56 -10.55 3.70
N MET A 183 2.92 -10.35 4.84
CA MET A 183 1.46 -10.35 4.97
C MET A 183 0.85 -9.05 4.42
N ARG A 184 -0.31 -9.17 3.78
CA ARG A 184 -1.04 -8.01 3.23
C ARG A 184 -1.42 -7.01 4.32
N ILE A 185 -2.02 -7.48 5.41
CA ILE A 185 -2.35 -6.64 6.57
C ILE A 185 -1.09 -6.02 7.18
N GLY A 186 0.00 -6.78 7.32
CA GLY A 186 1.28 -6.25 7.83
C GLY A 186 1.87 -5.12 7.00
N LYS A 187 1.73 -5.16 5.66
CA LYS A 187 2.14 -4.07 4.76
C LYS A 187 1.26 -2.83 4.89
N LEU A 188 -0.06 -3.02 4.93
CA LEU A 188 -1.03 -1.93 5.08
C LEU A 188 -0.88 -1.26 6.46
N PHE A 189 -0.77 -2.05 7.52
CA PHE A 189 -0.54 -1.58 8.88
C PHE A 189 0.75 -0.76 8.96
N PHE A 190 1.86 -1.26 8.42
CA PHE A 190 3.11 -0.48 8.39
C PHE A 190 2.96 0.85 7.64
N THR A 191 2.20 0.88 6.55
CA THR A 191 1.94 2.12 5.79
C THR A 191 1.16 3.13 6.63
N LEU A 192 0.20 2.67 7.43
CA LEU A 192 -0.50 3.53 8.38
C LEU A 192 0.43 4.05 9.49
N LEU A 193 1.30 3.20 10.05
CA LEU A 193 2.27 3.65 11.04
C LEU A 193 3.25 4.69 10.47
N THR A 194 3.62 4.58 9.19
CA THR A 194 4.45 5.61 8.53
C THR A 194 3.71 6.93 8.35
N ASP A 195 2.41 6.89 8.07
CA ASP A 195 1.60 8.11 7.97
C ASP A 195 1.40 8.76 9.35
N LEU A 196 1.29 7.95 10.41
CA LEU A 196 1.15 8.41 11.79
C LEU A 196 2.46 8.99 12.36
N SER A 197 3.60 8.38 12.03
CA SER A 197 4.91 8.78 12.55
C SER A 197 5.44 10.09 11.96
N GLN A 198 5.06 10.40 10.72
CA GLN A 198 5.61 11.48 9.89
C GLN A 198 7.15 11.47 9.77
N LEU A 199 7.79 10.33 10.06
CA LEU A 199 9.23 10.19 9.93
C LEU A 199 9.62 9.97 8.47
N THR A 200 10.69 10.62 8.05
CA THR A 200 11.33 10.35 6.77
C THR A 200 12.54 9.45 6.98
N ARG A 201 12.79 8.60 5.98
CA ARG A 201 13.99 7.76 5.96
C ARG A 201 15.24 8.62 5.82
N GLU A 202 16.23 8.37 6.66
CA GLU A 202 17.50 9.10 6.62
C GLU A 202 18.41 8.58 5.48
N THR A 203 19.34 9.42 5.01
CA THR A 203 20.20 9.12 3.85
C THR A 203 21.07 7.88 4.02
N ASN A 204 21.49 7.56 5.25
CA ASN A 204 22.34 6.39 5.56
C ASN A 204 21.58 5.25 6.26
N GLU A 205 20.26 5.38 6.44
CA GLU A 205 19.46 4.40 7.17
C GLU A 205 19.02 3.25 6.24
N SER A 206 19.27 2.01 6.66
CA SER A 206 18.79 0.83 5.93
C SER A 206 17.26 0.72 6.00
N ALA A 207 16.65 -0.03 5.07
CA ALA A 207 15.20 -0.25 5.10
C ALA A 207 14.73 -0.99 6.36
N THR A 208 15.60 -1.82 6.96
CA THR A 208 15.33 -2.54 8.20
C THR A 208 15.37 -1.60 9.40
N GLU A 209 16.36 -0.71 9.48
CA GLU A 209 16.46 0.29 10.55
C GLU A 209 15.28 1.27 10.51
N TYR A 210 14.94 1.79 9.33
CA TYR A 210 13.76 2.63 9.14
C TYR A 210 12.49 1.93 9.63
N ARG A 211 12.31 0.66 9.25
CA ARG A 211 11.15 -0.12 9.68
C ARG A 211 11.12 -0.28 11.20
N SER A 212 12.24 -0.63 11.82
CA SER A 212 12.33 -0.76 13.28
C SER A 212 12.01 0.56 13.99
N ARG A 213 12.52 1.69 13.47
CA ARG A 213 12.27 3.02 14.04
C ARG A 213 10.79 3.41 14.00
N ILE A 214 10.11 3.14 12.88
CA ILE A 214 8.66 3.37 12.74
C ILE A 214 7.86 2.57 13.78
N TYR A 215 8.20 1.29 13.98
CA TYR A 215 7.52 0.47 15.01
C TYR A 215 7.82 0.96 16.43
N GLN A 216 9.08 1.32 16.71
CA GLN A 216 9.50 1.77 18.03
C GLN A 216 8.80 3.06 18.47
N GLN A 217 8.53 3.99 17.54
CA GLN A 217 7.76 5.19 17.84
C GLN A 217 6.34 4.88 18.32
N GLN A 218 5.83 3.68 18.02
CA GLN A 218 4.51 3.19 18.41
C GLN A 218 4.59 2.12 19.52
N ASN A 219 5.71 2.10 20.26
CA ASN A 219 6.03 1.11 21.29
C ASN A 219 6.03 -0.36 20.81
N LEU A 220 6.19 -0.59 19.50
CA LEU A 220 6.25 -1.93 18.92
C LEU A 220 7.69 -2.31 18.59
N VAL A 221 8.04 -3.58 18.82
CA VAL A 221 9.39 -4.09 18.59
C VAL A 221 9.38 -5.35 17.74
N VAL A 222 10.05 -5.30 16.57
CA VAL A 222 10.00 -6.39 15.57
C VAL A 222 10.89 -7.57 15.97
N ASP A 223 12.04 -7.31 16.59
CA ASP A 223 12.97 -8.32 17.11
C ASP A 223 13.99 -7.67 18.06
N ASP A 224 14.20 -8.27 19.23
CA ASP A 224 15.17 -7.81 20.23
C ASP A 224 16.46 -8.63 20.30
N LEU A 225 16.51 -9.80 19.66
CA LEU A 225 17.74 -10.60 19.65
C LEU A 225 18.88 -9.87 18.94
N MET A 226 18.57 -8.97 18.00
CA MET A 226 19.53 -8.11 17.30
C MET A 226 19.61 -6.69 17.90
N ASN A 227 18.80 -6.37 18.91
CA ASN A 227 18.82 -5.09 19.62
C ASN A 227 19.56 -5.25 20.95
N PHE A 228 20.88 -5.37 20.83
CA PHE A 228 21.79 -5.55 21.94
C PHE A 228 22.87 -4.48 21.94
N VAL A 229 23.55 -4.36 23.07
CA VAL A 229 24.78 -3.60 23.21
C VAL A 229 25.90 -4.55 23.64
N THR A 230 27.05 -4.48 23.00
CA THR A 230 28.21 -5.29 23.38
C THR A 230 28.94 -4.58 24.51
N ILE A 231 29.21 -5.27 25.61
CA ILE A 231 29.86 -4.67 26.78
C ILE A 231 30.99 -5.53 27.32
N SER A 232 31.87 -4.89 28.10
CA SER A 232 32.92 -5.53 28.88
C SER A 232 33.22 -4.75 30.16
N ASN A 233 33.54 -5.46 31.25
CA ASN A 233 33.91 -4.91 32.56
C ASN A 233 32.93 -3.88 33.16
N LEU A 234 31.63 -4.10 32.95
CA LEU A 234 30.57 -3.35 33.59
C LEU A 234 29.83 -4.25 34.59
N VAL A 235 29.39 -3.65 35.69
CA VAL A 235 28.51 -4.31 36.66
C VAL A 235 27.19 -3.56 36.75
N ALA A 236 26.13 -4.30 37.02
CA ALA A 236 24.77 -3.76 37.08
C ALA A 236 24.09 -4.11 38.40
N LYS A 237 23.20 -3.24 38.85
CA LYS A 237 22.24 -3.53 39.94
C LYS A 237 20.83 -3.64 39.38
N THR A 238 20.08 -4.62 39.85
CA THR A 238 18.66 -4.76 39.53
C THR A 238 17.85 -3.68 40.25
N LYS A 239 16.58 -3.51 39.85
CA LYS A 239 15.60 -2.63 40.55
C LYS A 239 15.35 -2.99 42.01
N GLU A 240 15.78 -4.17 42.45
CA GLU A 240 15.72 -4.61 43.84
C GLU A 240 16.99 -4.22 44.62
N GLY A 241 17.91 -3.48 43.99
CA GLY A 241 19.18 -3.04 44.59
C GLY A 241 20.27 -4.11 44.65
N ILE A 242 20.02 -5.29 44.09
CA ILE A 242 20.91 -6.46 44.14
C ILE A 242 21.94 -6.38 43.01
N ASP A 243 23.22 -6.61 43.31
CA ASP A 243 24.27 -6.74 42.28
C ASP A 243 23.99 -7.95 41.38
N HIS A 244 23.91 -7.74 40.07
CA HIS A 244 23.49 -8.77 39.12
C HIS A 244 24.61 -9.84 38.95
N PRO A 245 24.38 -11.10 39.33
CA PRO A 245 25.44 -12.11 39.43
C PRO A 245 26.11 -12.43 38.09
N MET A 246 25.33 -12.47 37.00
CA MET A 246 25.91 -12.71 35.67
C MET A 246 26.83 -11.57 35.19
N TRP A 247 26.53 -10.31 35.51
CA TRP A 247 27.42 -9.19 35.15
C TRP A 247 28.71 -9.22 35.98
N GLN A 248 28.63 -9.65 37.24
CA GLN A 248 29.80 -9.89 38.09
C GLN A 248 30.67 -11.00 37.50
N GLY A 249 30.08 -12.15 37.18
CA GLY A 249 30.78 -13.27 36.55
C GLY A 249 31.40 -12.88 35.20
N ALA A 250 30.71 -12.11 34.37
CA ALA A 250 31.27 -11.62 33.11
C ALA A 250 32.54 -10.78 33.32
N CYS A 251 32.60 -9.97 34.39
CA CYS A 251 33.82 -9.25 34.76
C CYS A 251 34.92 -10.19 35.28
N GLU A 252 34.57 -11.17 36.11
CA GLU A 252 35.52 -12.13 36.71
C GLU A 252 36.21 -13.00 35.65
N TYR A 253 35.45 -13.45 34.64
CA TYR A 253 35.95 -14.27 33.54
C TYR A 253 36.35 -13.45 32.30
N GLN A 254 36.33 -12.12 32.39
CA GLN A 254 36.70 -11.19 31.31
C GLN A 254 35.95 -11.46 29.99
N VAL A 255 34.65 -11.74 30.11
CA VAL A 255 33.78 -12.10 28.99
C VAL A 255 33.22 -10.85 28.34
N ILE A 256 33.44 -10.73 27.03
CA ILE A 256 32.71 -9.80 26.16
C ILE A 256 31.40 -10.46 25.78
N TRP A 257 30.29 -9.75 25.94
CA TRP A 257 28.98 -10.32 25.65
C TRP A 257 27.99 -9.25 25.18
N ASN A 258 26.95 -9.72 24.51
CA ASN A 258 25.88 -8.90 23.98
C ASN A 258 24.72 -8.87 24.97
N VAL A 259 24.39 -7.68 25.47
CA VAL A 259 23.26 -7.47 26.37
C VAL A 259 22.04 -7.07 25.54
N PRO A 260 21.05 -7.96 25.36
CA PRO A 260 19.81 -7.61 24.67
C PRO A 260 19.04 -6.57 25.48
N ILE A 261 18.28 -5.70 24.82
CA ILE A 261 17.46 -4.67 25.48
C ILE A 261 16.56 -5.25 26.58
N LYS A 262 16.02 -6.46 26.39
CA LYS A 262 15.20 -7.16 27.39
C LYS A 262 15.94 -7.34 28.73
N ALA A 263 17.24 -7.64 28.69
CA ALA A 263 18.05 -7.80 29.90
C ALA A 263 18.34 -6.47 30.60
N LEU A 264 18.12 -5.32 29.94
CA LEU A 264 18.27 -3.98 30.51
C LEU A 264 16.98 -3.44 31.14
N LEU A 265 15.85 -4.12 30.96
CA LEU A 265 14.55 -3.66 31.50
C LEU A 265 14.49 -3.79 33.02
N ASP A 266 15.14 -4.80 33.59
CA ASP A 266 15.17 -5.10 35.03
C ASP A 266 16.37 -4.49 35.76
N ILE A 267 17.23 -3.78 35.03
CA ILE A 267 18.40 -3.07 35.55
C ILE A 267 18.01 -1.65 35.95
N GLU A 268 18.50 -1.24 37.12
CA GLU A 268 18.33 0.11 37.66
C GLU A 268 19.56 0.98 37.41
N THR A 269 20.75 0.44 37.68
CA THR A 269 22.01 1.17 37.49
C THR A 269 23.09 0.29 36.89
N VAL A 270 23.94 0.90 36.06
CA VAL A 270 25.14 0.30 35.48
C VAL A 270 26.34 1.15 35.88
N ARG A 271 27.45 0.51 36.22
CA ARG A 271 28.71 1.20 36.57
C ARG A 271 29.92 0.41 36.05
N PRO A 272 31.03 1.10 35.73
CA PRO A 272 32.28 0.41 35.45
C PRO A 272 32.72 -0.41 36.66
N ARG A 273 33.34 -1.57 36.41
CA ARG A 273 33.90 -2.42 37.49
C ARG A 273 35.01 -1.69 38.24
N GLN A 274 35.78 -0.86 37.55
CA GLN A 274 36.90 -0.10 38.10
C GLN A 274 36.83 1.35 37.62
N GLY A 275 37.13 2.30 38.52
CA GLY A 275 37.10 3.74 38.22
C GLY A 275 35.69 4.26 37.96
N ASN A 276 35.60 5.36 37.21
CA ASN A 276 34.36 6.01 36.80
C ASN A 276 34.31 6.29 35.29
N THR A 277 35.16 5.61 34.52
CA THR A 277 35.34 5.87 33.08
C THR A 277 34.85 4.68 32.26
N VAL A 278 34.13 4.96 31.17
CA VAL A 278 33.65 3.96 30.20
C VAL A 278 34.06 4.37 28.79
N PHE A 279 34.69 3.45 28.06
CA PHE A 279 35.12 3.66 26.68
C PHE A 279 34.06 3.16 25.69
N ILE A 280 33.65 4.00 24.74
CA ILE A 280 32.65 3.67 23.73
C ILE A 280 33.36 3.50 22.38
N PHE A 281 33.19 2.34 21.76
CA PHE A 281 33.80 1.97 20.49
C PHE A 281 32.76 1.79 19.39
N GLU A 282 32.97 2.42 18.23
CA GLU A 282 32.16 2.20 17.03
C GLU A 282 32.68 1.03 16.18
N ASN A 283 33.99 0.79 16.20
CA ASN A 283 34.63 -0.24 15.40
C ASN A 283 34.89 -1.52 16.21
N SER A 284 34.15 -2.58 15.88
CA SER A 284 34.26 -3.89 16.56
C SER A 284 35.66 -4.54 16.47
N SER A 285 36.43 -4.27 15.41
CA SER A 285 37.79 -4.80 15.27
C SER A 285 38.76 -4.09 16.21
N LEU A 286 38.65 -2.76 16.31
CA LEU A 286 39.43 -1.96 17.27
C LEU A 286 39.08 -2.36 18.71
N TYR A 287 37.79 -2.54 18.99
CA TYR A 287 37.27 -2.99 20.27
C TYR A 287 37.91 -4.31 20.71
N SER A 288 37.89 -5.32 19.82
CA SER A 288 38.46 -6.64 20.12
C SER A 288 39.97 -6.58 20.34
N ALA A 289 40.70 -5.77 19.56
CA ALA A 289 42.15 -5.63 19.71
C ALA A 289 42.52 -4.98 21.05
N LEU A 290 41.81 -3.92 21.44
CA LEU A 290 42.08 -3.21 22.70
C LEU A 290 41.71 -4.03 23.93
N LEU A 291 40.62 -4.80 23.91
CA LEU A 291 40.28 -5.67 25.02
C LEU A 291 41.23 -6.86 25.16
N THR A 292 41.96 -7.24 24.10
CA THR A 292 43.06 -8.19 24.23
C THR A 292 44.24 -7.61 25.01
N ALA A 293 44.57 -6.33 24.78
CA ALA A 293 45.65 -5.65 25.48
C ALA A 293 45.25 -5.18 26.90
N PHE A 294 43.99 -4.80 27.09
CA PHE A 294 43.44 -4.23 28.32
C PHE A 294 42.15 -4.96 28.71
N PRO A 295 42.24 -6.20 29.22
CA PRO A 295 41.09 -7.07 29.42
C PRO A 295 40.18 -6.64 30.58
N THR A 296 40.60 -5.67 31.40
CA THR A 296 39.81 -5.09 32.50
C THR A 296 39.19 -3.74 32.16
N LEU A 297 39.33 -3.27 30.91
CA LEU A 297 38.84 -1.97 30.46
C LEU A 297 37.29 -1.92 30.43
N PRO A 298 36.64 -1.05 31.23
CA PRO A 298 35.20 -0.86 31.18
C PRO A 298 34.80 -0.22 29.86
N SER A 299 33.96 -0.90 29.08
CA SER A 299 33.73 -0.50 27.71
C SER A 299 32.41 -0.97 27.14
N ILE A 300 31.97 -0.24 26.12
CA ILE A 300 30.76 -0.49 25.34
C ILE A 300 31.16 -0.44 23.86
N CYS A 301 30.70 -1.39 23.07
CA CYS A 301 30.82 -1.36 21.62
C CYS A 301 29.44 -1.33 20.96
N HIS A 302 29.28 -0.46 19.97
CA HIS A 302 28.10 -0.39 19.11
C HIS A 302 28.53 -0.52 17.65
N GLN A 303 27.61 -0.92 16.78
CA GLN A 303 27.84 -1.01 15.33
C GLN A 303 26.91 -0.03 14.62
N GLY A 304 27.47 1.05 14.04
CA GLY A 304 26.69 2.07 13.34
C GLY A 304 25.87 2.95 14.29
N GLN A 305 24.65 3.33 13.89
CA GLN A 305 23.79 4.20 14.71
C GLN A 305 23.41 3.57 16.07
N PHE A 306 23.21 4.41 17.09
CA PHE A 306 22.80 3.96 18.41
C PHE A 306 21.40 3.33 18.38
N ARG A 307 21.35 2.03 18.68
CA ARG A 307 20.11 1.27 18.86
C ARG A 307 19.51 1.51 20.24
N LEU A 308 18.26 1.08 20.46
CA LEU A 308 17.56 1.27 21.74
C LEU A 308 18.34 0.70 22.93
N ALA A 309 18.99 -0.46 22.79
CA ALA A 309 19.84 -1.02 23.85
C ALA A 309 20.99 -0.08 24.25
N MET A 310 21.59 0.62 23.28
CA MET A 310 22.64 1.61 23.53
C MET A 310 22.08 2.83 24.29
N TRP A 311 20.98 3.41 23.81
CA TRP A 311 20.35 4.52 24.52
C TRP A 311 19.91 4.15 25.92
N ARG A 312 19.34 2.95 26.08
CA ARG A 312 18.90 2.45 27.38
C ARG A 312 20.06 2.27 28.33
N ILE A 313 21.16 1.63 27.91
CA ILE A 313 22.29 1.39 28.82
C ILE A 313 22.96 2.70 29.21
N LEU A 314 23.10 3.67 28.29
CA LEU A 314 23.67 4.98 28.60
C LEU A 314 22.87 5.71 29.69
N ALA A 315 21.54 5.59 29.65
CA ALA A 315 20.65 6.18 30.66
C ALA A 315 20.71 5.49 32.04
N LEU A 316 21.33 4.30 32.14
CA LEU A 316 21.45 3.56 33.40
C LEU A 316 22.73 3.93 34.17
N PHE A 317 23.65 4.70 33.58
CA PHE A 317 24.86 5.14 34.27
C PHE A 317 24.60 6.37 35.15
N PRO A 318 25.25 6.47 36.32
CA PRO A 318 25.17 7.67 37.15
C PRO A 318 25.89 8.85 36.47
N GLU A 319 25.48 10.07 36.79
CA GLU A 319 26.05 11.33 36.24
C GLU A 319 27.56 11.48 36.49
N THR A 320 28.11 10.79 37.49
CA THR A 320 29.54 10.77 37.82
C THR A 320 30.38 9.94 36.83
N THR A 321 29.75 9.30 35.84
CA THR A 321 30.43 8.46 34.85
C THR A 321 30.96 9.31 33.69
N HIS A 322 32.24 9.13 33.37
CA HIS A 322 32.87 9.79 32.22
C HIS A 322 32.91 8.84 31.02
N PHE A 323 32.39 9.31 29.88
CA PHE A 323 32.40 8.55 28.63
C PHE A 323 33.51 9.07 27.71
N PHE A 324 34.32 8.17 27.17
CA PHE A 324 35.31 8.48 26.12
C PHE A 324 34.91 7.78 24.84
N LEU A 325 34.68 8.55 23.79
CA LEU A 325 34.38 8.00 22.46
C LEU A 325 35.69 7.71 21.72
N CYS A 326 35.88 6.45 21.34
CA CYS A 326 37.01 5.98 20.55
C CYS A 326 36.54 5.72 19.12
N GLN A 327 36.92 6.62 18.22
CA GLN A 327 36.64 6.52 16.78
C GLN A 327 37.74 5.77 16.03
#